data_AF-A0A1Q7X7M7-F1
#
_entry.id   AF-A0A1Q7X7M7-F1
#
_cell.length_a   1.000
_cell.length_b   1.000
_cell.length_c   1.000
_cell.angle_alpha   90.00
_cell.angle_beta   90.00
_cell.angle_gamma   90.00
#
_symmetry.space_group_name_H-M   'P 1'
#
loop_
_entity.id
_entity.type
_entity.pdbx_description
1 polymer ?
#
loop_
_entity_poly.entity_id
_entity_poly.type
_entity_poly.pdbx_seq_one_letter_code
_entity_poly.pdbx_strand_id
1 'polypeptide(L)'
;MFAYVGCYTTRQRHARGEGINVYRVDPASGQWTHVQLVGDLVNPSWLTLDRQQRFLYSGHGDGEHATAFAIDKPTGQLKLLNQQSTGGKNGVRVAVDPTSHFLVVGNYASGTVAVLPINREGSLAPLSHLVTLTGNPGPHRVEQASSHPHDVPFDRTGRFIVVPDKGLDKVFVYMLDTASGTLVANDPPAVTTRPGAGPRHVDFHPGQPYAYVINELDSTITTYRFDPMQGQLKPLQVIPTLPPSFTGNNTTSEIAVAPSGRFVYGSNRGHDSIVIFAVDEASGALAPVGWEPTQGKTPRFFALDPSGTFLYVANQDSDTIVCFRVDQATGKLLPTGHVVKTGSPSSIVFLYWAA
;
A
#
# COMPACT_ATOMS: atom_id res chain seq x y z
N MET A 1 -3.36 11.96 -17.97
CA MET A 1 -2.91 11.40 -16.68
C MET A 1 -1.68 10.53 -16.95
N PHE A 2 -0.79 10.35 -15.98
CA PHE A 2 0.25 9.31 -16.06
C PHE A 2 0.06 8.27 -14.96
N ALA A 3 0.53 7.05 -15.21
CA ALA A 3 0.58 5.97 -14.23
C ALA A 3 2.02 5.48 -14.12
N TYR A 4 2.51 5.37 -12.89
CA TYR A 4 3.81 4.79 -12.56
C TYR A 4 3.58 3.40 -11.98
N VAL A 5 4.29 2.41 -12.50
CA VAL A 5 4.16 1.01 -12.09
C VAL A 5 5.49 0.53 -11.57
N GLY A 6 5.52 0.17 -10.29
CA GLY A 6 6.65 -0.50 -9.66
C GLY A 6 6.57 -2.01 -9.88
N CYS A 7 7.71 -2.66 -10.06
CA CYS A 7 7.79 -4.09 -10.34
C CYS A 7 8.83 -4.78 -9.45
N TYR A 8 8.64 -6.07 -9.20
CA TYR A 8 9.75 -6.93 -8.79
C TYR A 8 10.61 -7.29 -10.00
N THR A 9 11.93 -7.32 -9.83
CA THR A 9 12.91 -7.49 -10.90
C THR A 9 13.89 -8.63 -10.66
N THR A 10 13.93 -9.21 -9.45
CA THR A 10 14.92 -10.23 -9.10
C THR A 10 14.46 -11.66 -9.40
N ARG A 11 15.43 -12.49 -9.82
CA ARG A 11 15.22 -13.93 -10.04
C ARG A 11 14.84 -14.67 -8.77
N GLN A 12 15.32 -14.22 -7.60
CA GLN A 12 15.01 -14.77 -6.28
C GLN A 12 13.50 -14.69 -5.98
N ARG A 13 12.80 -13.72 -6.56
CA ARG A 13 11.34 -13.57 -6.46
C ARG A 13 10.59 -14.24 -7.61
N HIS A 14 11.29 -14.96 -8.49
CA HIS A 14 10.76 -15.46 -9.77
C HIS A 14 10.09 -14.37 -10.61
N ALA A 15 10.55 -13.13 -10.45
CA ALA A 15 9.96 -11.96 -11.07
C ALA A 15 10.50 -11.72 -12.47
N ARG A 16 9.71 -10.99 -13.28
CA ARG A 16 9.98 -10.70 -14.69
C ARG A 16 9.87 -9.20 -15.01
N GLY A 17 9.77 -8.35 -13.99
CA GLY A 17 9.79 -6.91 -14.16
C GLY A 17 11.21 -6.37 -14.38
N GLU A 18 11.30 -5.12 -14.84
CA GLU A 18 12.56 -4.50 -15.27
C GLU A 18 12.89 -3.19 -14.54
N GLY A 19 11.99 -2.71 -13.66
CA GLY A 19 12.19 -1.48 -12.90
C GLY A 19 10.88 -0.75 -12.67
N ILE A 20 10.85 0.56 -12.91
CA ILE A 20 9.62 1.37 -12.89
C ILE A 20 9.18 1.65 -14.32
N ASN A 21 7.94 1.30 -14.66
CA ASN A 21 7.33 1.63 -15.95
C ASN A 21 6.44 2.87 -15.83
N VAL A 22 6.61 3.81 -16.76
CA VAL A 22 5.79 5.03 -16.88
C VAL A 22 4.85 4.87 -18.06
N TYR A 23 3.56 5.13 -17.83
CA TYR A 23 2.53 5.10 -18.86
C TYR A 23 1.78 6.42 -18.92
N ARG A 24 1.44 6.86 -20.12
CA ARG A 24 0.40 7.86 -20.35
C ARG A 24 -0.94 7.16 -20.41
N VAL A 25 -1.91 7.64 -19.63
CA VAL A 25 -3.28 7.12 -19.60
C VAL A 25 -4.21 8.11 -20.30
N ASP A 26 -4.88 7.63 -21.33
CA ASP A 26 -5.95 8.36 -22.02
C ASP A 26 -7.20 8.41 -21.13
N PRO A 27 -7.68 9.59 -20.72
CA PRO A 27 -8.84 9.71 -19.83
C PRO A 27 -10.17 9.32 -20.48
N ALA A 28 -10.27 9.33 -21.82
CA ALA A 28 -11.50 9.00 -22.53
C ALA A 28 -11.62 7.48 -22.76
N SER A 29 -10.54 6.85 -23.23
CA SER A 29 -10.53 5.42 -23.54
C SER A 29 -10.05 4.54 -22.38
N GLY A 30 -9.30 5.09 -21.43
CA GLY A 30 -8.60 4.31 -20.41
C GLY A 30 -7.38 3.54 -20.94
N GLN A 31 -6.95 3.77 -22.19
CA GLN A 31 -5.81 3.09 -22.79
C GLN A 31 -4.48 3.60 -22.19
N TRP A 32 -3.55 2.69 -21.92
CA TRP A 32 -2.22 2.99 -21.41
C TRP A 32 -1.18 2.87 -22.52
N THR A 33 -0.40 3.93 -22.73
CA THR A 33 0.73 3.94 -23.67
C THR A 33 2.02 4.05 -22.87
N HIS A 34 2.95 3.11 -23.06
CA HIS A 34 4.26 3.16 -22.39
C HIS A 34 5.05 4.39 -22.84
N VAL A 35 5.70 5.05 -21.90
CA VAL A 35 6.47 6.30 -22.10
C VAL A 35 7.93 6.09 -21.77
N GLN A 36 8.22 5.42 -20.66
CA GLN A 36 9.58 5.25 -20.15
C GLN A 36 9.67 3.97 -19.32
N LEU A 37 10.79 3.26 -19.46
CA LEU A 37 11.26 2.29 -18.48
C LEU A 37 12.43 2.92 -17.72
N VAL A 38 12.30 3.06 -16.40
CA VAL A 38 13.42 3.37 -15.51
C VAL A 38 14.01 2.03 -15.05
N GLY A 39 15.00 1.55 -15.82
CA GLY A 39 15.70 0.30 -15.57
C GLY A 39 16.78 0.39 -14.49
N ASP A 40 17.56 -0.68 -14.35
CA ASP A 40 18.67 -0.82 -13.38
C ASP A 40 18.28 -0.59 -11.91
N LEU A 41 16.99 -0.77 -11.61
CA LEU A 41 16.44 -0.72 -10.26
C LEU A 41 16.15 -2.15 -9.79
N VAL A 42 16.65 -2.48 -8.60
CA VAL A 42 16.35 -3.76 -7.96
C VAL A 42 15.04 -3.63 -7.18
N ASN A 43 14.00 -4.33 -7.64
CA ASN A 43 12.69 -4.43 -6.97
C ASN A 43 12.09 -3.10 -6.47
N PRO A 44 11.91 -2.04 -7.29
CA PRO A 44 11.19 -0.83 -6.89
C PRO A 44 9.70 -1.16 -6.67
N SER A 45 9.41 -1.82 -5.56
CA SER A 45 8.18 -2.60 -5.37
C SER A 45 7.03 -1.74 -4.86
N TRP A 46 7.33 -0.60 -4.24
CA TRP A 46 6.36 0.38 -3.77
C TRP A 46 6.73 1.78 -4.25
N LEU A 47 5.75 2.54 -4.73
CA LEU A 47 5.91 3.92 -5.17
C LEU A 47 5.01 4.86 -4.35
N THR A 48 5.44 6.10 -4.15
CA THR A 48 4.59 7.19 -3.65
C THR A 48 5.00 8.52 -4.28
N LEU A 49 4.07 9.46 -4.35
CA LEU A 49 4.34 10.84 -4.79
C LEU A 49 4.46 11.77 -3.58
N ASP A 50 5.15 12.89 -3.73
CA ASP A 50 4.95 14.03 -2.83
C ASP A 50 3.57 14.67 -3.07
N ARG A 51 3.12 15.50 -2.12
CA ARG A 51 1.79 16.10 -2.16
C ARG A 51 1.56 16.98 -3.40
N GLN A 52 2.61 17.64 -3.90
CA GLN A 52 2.55 18.49 -5.09
C GLN A 52 2.81 17.74 -6.40
N GLN A 53 3.01 16.42 -6.31
CA GLN A 53 3.31 15.52 -7.41
C GLN A 53 4.46 16.00 -8.32
N ARG A 54 5.51 16.53 -7.69
CA ARG A 54 6.78 16.95 -8.29
C ARG A 54 7.84 15.86 -8.21
N PHE A 55 7.73 15.01 -7.19
CA PHE A 55 8.70 13.95 -6.90
C PHE A 55 8.00 12.61 -6.72
N LEU A 56 8.72 11.57 -7.09
CA LEU A 56 8.34 10.18 -6.85
C LEU A 56 9.42 9.52 -6.00
N TYR A 57 8.99 8.74 -5.01
CA TYR A 57 9.86 7.96 -4.14
C TYR A 57 9.54 6.48 -4.27
N SER A 58 10.56 5.64 -4.29
CA SER A 58 10.40 4.18 -4.33
C SER A 58 11.05 3.48 -3.14
N GLY A 59 10.31 2.53 -2.56
CA GLY A 59 10.83 1.50 -1.66
C GLY A 59 11.29 0.28 -2.45
N HIS A 60 12.40 -0.31 -2.02
CA HIS A 60 13.03 -1.43 -2.72
C HIS A 60 12.89 -2.74 -1.95
N GLY A 61 12.15 -3.68 -2.53
CA GLY A 61 12.02 -5.04 -1.99
C GLY A 61 13.36 -5.77 -1.98
N ASP A 62 13.68 -6.47 -0.91
CA ASP A 62 14.99 -7.10 -0.62
C ASP A 62 16.20 -6.15 -0.52
N GLY A 63 16.04 -4.87 -0.89
CA GLY A 63 17.09 -3.85 -0.83
C GLY A 63 17.16 -3.15 0.52
N GLU A 64 18.05 -2.17 0.62
CA GLU A 64 18.33 -1.45 1.88
C GLU A 64 18.19 0.08 1.72
N HIS A 65 17.63 0.52 0.59
CA HIS A 65 17.62 1.92 0.17
C HIS A 65 16.22 2.35 -0.29
N ALA A 66 15.96 3.65 -0.20
CA ALA A 66 14.89 4.32 -0.92
C ALA A 66 15.50 5.17 -2.05
N THR A 67 14.76 5.35 -3.13
CA THR A 67 15.21 6.13 -4.30
C THR A 67 14.26 7.30 -4.53
N ALA A 68 14.80 8.47 -4.87
CA ALA A 68 14.04 9.67 -5.22
C ALA A 68 14.20 10.03 -6.70
N PHE A 69 13.11 10.48 -7.30
CA PHE A 69 13.03 10.90 -8.70
C PHE A 69 12.31 12.25 -8.82
N ALA A 70 12.80 13.11 -9.71
CA ALA A 70 12.05 14.26 -10.19
C ALA A 70 11.12 13.85 -11.33
N ILE A 71 9.91 14.43 -11.35
CA ILE A 71 8.91 14.20 -12.39
C ILE A 71 8.93 15.38 -13.37
N ASP A 72 9.14 15.08 -14.64
CA ASP A 72 8.87 16.01 -15.73
C ASP A 72 7.37 16.02 -16.04
N LYS A 73 6.63 16.98 -15.46
CA LYS A 73 5.16 17.01 -15.48
C LYS A 73 4.53 16.89 -16.89
N PRO A 74 5.00 17.60 -17.93
CA PRO A 74 4.44 17.49 -19.28
C PRO A 74 4.57 16.09 -19.91
N THR A 75 5.68 15.39 -19.64
CA THR A 75 5.97 14.09 -20.27
C THR A 75 5.71 12.90 -19.36
N GLY A 76 5.57 13.13 -18.06
CA GLY A 76 5.49 12.10 -17.02
C GLY A 76 6.82 11.40 -16.75
N GLN A 77 7.92 11.77 -17.42
CA GLN A 77 9.19 11.07 -17.27
C GLN A 77 9.82 11.29 -15.89
N LEU A 78 10.52 10.26 -15.41
CA LEU A 78 11.27 10.28 -14.17
C LEU A 78 12.75 10.51 -14.44
N LYS A 79 13.35 11.40 -13.65
CA LYS A 79 14.78 11.62 -13.57
C LYS A 79 15.28 11.26 -12.19
N LEU A 80 16.22 10.31 -12.09
CA LEU A 80 16.85 9.93 -10.83
C LEU A 80 17.50 11.15 -10.16
N LEU A 81 17.23 11.33 -8.87
CA LEU A 81 17.86 12.34 -8.03
C LEU A 81 18.97 11.72 -7.19
N ASN A 82 18.62 10.79 -6.29
CA ASN A 82 19.57 10.04 -5.49
C ASN A 82 18.94 8.78 -4.87
N GLN A 83 19.79 8.00 -4.21
CA GLN A 83 19.40 6.90 -3.32
C GLN A 83 19.93 7.19 -1.92
N GLN A 84 19.19 6.75 -0.90
CA GLN A 84 19.61 6.82 0.50
C GLN A 84 19.33 5.53 1.23
N SER A 85 20.24 5.17 2.15
CA SER A 85 20.04 4.04 3.04
C SER A 85 18.83 4.27 3.94
N THR A 86 18.04 3.22 4.13
CA THR A 86 16.89 3.20 5.04
C THR A 86 17.25 2.68 6.42
N GLY A 87 18.51 2.29 6.64
CA GLY A 87 18.97 1.68 7.89
C GLY A 87 18.37 0.30 8.19
N GLY A 88 17.59 -0.28 7.27
CA GLY A 88 17.01 -1.60 7.37
C GLY A 88 16.89 -2.27 6.00
N LYS A 89 16.31 -3.46 5.98
CA LYS A 89 16.20 -4.30 4.78
C LYS A 89 14.76 -4.55 4.37
N ASN A 90 14.56 -4.71 3.06
CA ASN A 90 13.31 -5.00 2.40
C ASN A 90 12.28 -3.89 2.65
N GLY A 91 12.53 -2.69 2.13
CA GLY A 91 11.61 -1.55 2.21
C GLY A 91 10.36 -1.81 1.37
N VAL A 92 9.29 -2.28 2.00
CA VAL A 92 8.05 -2.71 1.32
C VAL A 92 7.00 -1.62 1.22
N ARG A 93 7.12 -0.55 2.02
CA ARG A 93 6.23 0.59 2.00
C ARG A 93 6.98 1.90 2.24
N VAL A 94 6.60 2.93 1.49
CA VAL A 94 7.05 4.30 1.68
C VAL A 94 5.86 5.25 1.71
N ALA A 95 5.91 6.27 2.57
CA ALA A 95 4.91 7.33 2.66
C ALA A 95 5.59 8.68 2.83
N VAL A 96 5.09 9.71 2.15
CA VAL A 96 5.55 11.09 2.31
C VAL A 96 4.65 11.77 3.35
N ASP A 97 5.25 12.50 4.28
CA ASP A 97 4.50 13.22 5.30
C ASP A 97 3.65 14.35 4.69
N PRO A 98 2.61 14.84 5.39
CA PRO A 98 1.72 15.88 4.87
C PRO A 98 2.41 17.18 4.47
N THR A 99 3.58 17.49 5.03
CA THR A 99 4.39 18.68 4.69
C THR A 99 5.35 18.45 3.53
N SER A 100 5.54 17.20 3.09
CA SER A 100 6.50 16.80 2.05
C SER A 100 7.96 17.13 2.39
N HIS A 101 8.30 17.05 3.68
CA HIS A 101 9.66 17.23 4.20
C HIS A 101 10.28 15.93 4.71
N PHE A 102 9.51 14.86 4.83
CA PHE A 102 9.98 13.57 5.33
C PHE A 102 9.38 12.41 4.54
N LEU A 103 10.21 11.40 4.30
CA LEU A 103 9.83 10.09 3.81
C LEU A 103 9.90 9.10 4.98
N VAL A 104 8.79 8.40 5.24
CA VAL A 104 8.72 7.31 6.21
C VAL A 104 8.79 5.98 5.45
N VAL A 105 9.63 5.06 5.92
CA VAL A 105 9.89 3.77 5.26
C VAL A 105 9.68 2.62 6.23
N GLY A 106 8.83 1.66 5.86
CA GLY A 106 8.67 0.38 6.57
C GLY A 106 9.62 -0.68 6.01
N ASN A 107 10.59 -1.11 6.82
CA ASN A 107 11.57 -2.12 6.47
C ASN A 107 11.13 -3.49 6.99
N TYR A 108 10.50 -4.26 6.12
CA TYR A 108 9.84 -5.52 6.46
C TYR A 108 10.79 -6.53 7.09
N ALA A 109 11.98 -6.74 6.51
CA ALA A 109 12.85 -7.85 6.94
C ALA A 109 13.62 -7.53 8.22
N SER A 110 13.83 -6.24 8.52
CA SER A 110 14.55 -5.79 9.71
C SER A 110 13.65 -5.45 10.88
N GLY A 111 12.33 -5.36 10.70
CA GLY A 111 11.43 -4.96 11.77
C GLY A 111 11.55 -3.49 12.16
N THR A 112 11.90 -2.61 11.20
CA THR A 112 12.18 -1.19 11.49
C THR A 112 11.34 -0.23 10.68
N VAL A 113 11.13 0.98 11.22
CA VAL A 113 10.55 2.13 10.53
C VAL A 113 11.56 3.27 10.52
N ALA A 114 11.92 3.75 9.33
CA ALA A 114 12.90 4.81 9.14
C ALA A 114 12.24 6.13 8.75
N VAL A 115 12.87 7.25 9.13
CA VAL A 115 12.50 8.61 8.70
C VAL A 115 13.69 9.23 7.97
N LEU A 116 13.47 9.65 6.73
CA LEU A 116 14.46 10.33 5.90
C LEU A 116 13.97 11.75 5.59
N PRO A 117 14.73 12.81 5.89
CA PRO A 117 14.40 14.14 5.43
C PRO A 117 14.43 14.25 3.90
N ILE A 118 13.53 15.05 3.35
CA ILE A 118 13.43 15.38 1.93
C ILE A 118 13.96 16.80 1.74
N ASN A 119 15.00 16.95 0.93
CA ASN A 119 15.56 18.24 0.57
C ASN A 119 14.61 19.02 -0.35
N ARG A 120 14.80 20.33 -0.45
CA ARG A 120 13.91 21.23 -1.22
C ARG A 120 13.76 20.83 -2.70
N GLU A 121 14.82 20.28 -3.28
CA GLU A 121 14.90 19.78 -4.64
C GLU A 121 14.41 18.34 -4.80
N GLY A 122 13.89 17.73 -3.73
CA GLY A 122 13.26 16.41 -3.72
C GLY A 122 14.19 15.24 -3.41
N SER A 123 15.50 15.48 -3.34
CA SER A 123 16.49 14.44 -2.99
C SER A 123 16.34 14.01 -1.51
N LEU A 124 16.72 12.77 -1.19
CA LEU A 124 16.70 12.26 0.18
C LEU A 124 18.00 12.59 0.92
N ALA A 125 17.90 13.08 2.15
CA ALA A 125 19.01 13.21 3.08
C ALA A 125 19.23 11.91 3.87
N PRO A 126 20.38 11.73 4.57
CA PRO A 126 20.57 10.62 5.50
C PRO A 126 19.44 10.56 6.54
N LEU A 127 19.05 9.34 6.93
CA LEU A 127 17.94 9.13 7.86
C LEU A 127 18.13 9.89 9.19
N SER A 128 17.07 10.53 9.67
CA SER A 128 17.05 11.29 10.94
C SER A 128 16.62 10.42 12.12
N HIS A 129 15.85 9.35 11.89
CA HIS A 129 15.44 8.43 12.94
C HIS A 129 15.21 7.01 12.40
N LEU A 130 15.46 6.01 13.23
CA LEU A 130 15.21 4.60 12.96
C LEU A 130 14.60 3.96 14.21
N VAL A 131 13.37 3.45 14.10
CA VAL A 131 12.66 2.77 15.18
C VAL A 131 12.66 1.27 14.92
N THR A 132 13.03 0.47 15.93
CA THR A 132 12.81 -0.98 15.91
C THR A 132 11.48 -1.29 16.57
N LEU A 133 10.61 -2.03 15.88
CA LEU A 133 9.35 -2.49 16.43
C LEU A 133 9.59 -3.72 17.31
N THR A 134 9.12 -3.67 18.55
CA THR A 134 9.35 -4.71 19.54
C THR A 134 8.04 -5.32 20.05
N GLY A 135 8.11 -6.61 20.38
CA GLY A 135 6.97 -7.37 20.85
C GLY A 135 7.24 -8.86 20.79
N ASN A 136 6.29 -9.64 21.29
CA ASN A 136 6.34 -11.08 21.15
C ASN A 136 5.95 -11.45 19.71
N PRO A 137 6.72 -12.30 19.03
CA PRO A 137 6.34 -12.80 17.72
C PRO A 137 5.03 -13.60 17.77
N GLY A 138 4.29 -13.60 16.66
CA GLY A 138 3.07 -14.37 16.49
C GLY A 138 3.31 -15.89 16.41
N PRO A 139 2.26 -16.71 16.42
CA PRO A 139 2.37 -18.17 16.49
C PRO A 139 2.91 -18.84 15.21
N HIS A 140 2.89 -18.16 14.05
CA HIS A 140 3.31 -18.76 12.79
C HIS A 140 4.84 -18.87 12.68
N ARG A 141 5.36 -20.09 12.78
CA ARG A 141 6.81 -20.38 12.93
C ARG A 141 7.75 -19.82 11.85
N VAL A 142 7.24 -19.56 10.64
CA VAL A 142 8.02 -19.02 9.52
C VAL A 142 7.72 -17.54 9.29
N GLU A 143 6.46 -17.23 8.94
CA GLU A 143 6.00 -15.86 8.63
C GLU A 143 5.98 -14.88 9.81
N GLN A 144 6.14 -15.35 11.05
CA GLN A 144 6.08 -14.54 12.27
C GLN A 144 7.24 -14.87 13.23
N ALA A 145 8.43 -15.17 12.69
CA ALA A 145 9.61 -15.42 13.52
C ALA A 145 10.19 -14.14 14.15
N SER A 146 9.88 -12.97 13.60
CA SER A 146 10.34 -11.64 14.03
C SER A 146 9.37 -10.55 13.59
N SER A 147 9.64 -9.29 13.93
CA SER A 147 8.87 -8.13 13.45
C SER A 147 8.93 -7.95 11.93
N HIS A 148 7.79 -7.58 11.35
CA HIS A 148 7.61 -7.35 9.91
C HIS A 148 6.60 -6.21 9.66
N PRO A 149 6.97 -4.92 9.84
CA PRO A 149 6.12 -3.81 9.45
C PRO A 149 5.84 -3.87 7.96
N HIS A 150 4.58 -3.77 7.60
CA HIS A 150 4.16 -3.95 6.21
C HIS A 150 3.47 -2.71 5.62
N ASP A 151 3.09 -1.73 6.45
CA ASP A 151 2.51 -0.47 5.99
C ASP A 151 2.91 0.71 6.88
N VAL A 152 2.88 1.94 6.36
CA VAL A 152 3.20 3.19 7.10
C VAL A 152 2.35 4.40 6.66
N PRO A 153 1.03 4.28 6.42
CA PRO A 153 0.22 5.40 5.98
C PRO A 153 0.01 6.39 7.10
N PHE A 154 -0.08 7.66 6.72
CA PHE A 154 -0.64 8.69 7.57
C PHE A 154 -2.17 8.58 7.58
N ASP A 155 -2.78 8.81 8.74
CA ASP A 155 -4.22 8.95 8.85
C ASP A 155 -4.74 10.15 8.04
N ARG A 156 -6.06 10.28 7.88
CA ARG A 156 -6.67 11.35 7.08
C ARG A 156 -6.34 12.76 7.59
N THR A 157 -6.04 12.92 8.89
CA THR A 157 -5.60 14.20 9.47
C THR A 157 -4.11 14.47 9.26
N GLY A 158 -3.33 13.46 8.88
CA GLY A 158 -1.89 13.54 8.69
C GLY A 158 -1.07 13.52 9.99
N ARG A 159 -1.69 13.23 11.13
CA ARG A 159 -1.03 13.32 12.45
C ARG A 159 -0.42 12.00 12.89
N PHE A 160 -1.11 10.90 12.62
CA PHE A 160 -0.75 9.57 13.07
C PHE A 160 -0.32 8.70 11.90
N ILE A 161 0.72 7.91 12.12
CA ILE A 161 1.18 6.87 11.22
C ILE A 161 0.74 5.54 11.84
N VAL A 162 -0.08 4.77 11.13
CA VAL A 162 -0.54 3.46 11.59
C VAL A 162 0.31 2.40 10.91
N VAL A 163 0.95 1.53 11.70
CA VAL A 163 1.97 0.57 11.23
C VAL A 163 1.53 -0.86 11.59
N PRO A 164 0.81 -1.54 10.69
CA PRO A 164 0.58 -2.98 10.79
C PRO A 164 1.90 -3.74 10.75
N ASP A 165 2.13 -4.60 11.75
CA ASP A 165 3.26 -5.50 11.83
C ASP A 165 2.77 -6.95 11.76
N LYS A 166 3.06 -7.58 10.62
CA LYS A 166 2.66 -8.95 10.31
C LYS A 166 3.26 -9.94 11.32
N GLY A 167 4.49 -9.70 11.71
CA GLY A 167 5.30 -10.61 12.51
C GLY A 167 4.93 -10.62 13.99
N LEU A 168 4.46 -9.49 14.51
CA LEU A 168 4.13 -9.31 15.93
C LEU A 168 2.63 -9.42 16.24
N ASP A 169 1.78 -9.61 15.23
CA ASP A 169 0.31 -9.52 15.37
C ASP A 169 -0.13 -8.21 16.04
N LYS A 170 0.52 -7.10 15.67
CA LYS A 170 0.26 -5.77 16.24
C LYS A 170 0.01 -4.73 15.16
N VAL A 171 -0.78 -3.73 15.51
CA VAL A 171 -0.91 -2.50 14.73
C VAL A 171 -0.39 -1.37 15.61
N PHE A 172 0.80 -0.87 15.30
CA PHE A 172 1.44 0.24 16.02
C PHE A 172 0.90 1.58 15.56
N VAL A 173 1.01 2.60 16.41
CA VAL A 173 0.67 3.98 16.07
C VAL A 173 1.79 4.90 16.52
N TYR A 174 2.24 5.75 15.59
CA TYR A 174 3.28 6.75 15.80
C TYR A 174 2.78 8.13 15.40
N MET A 175 3.44 9.17 15.90
CA MET A 175 3.38 10.52 15.37
C MET A 175 4.75 10.89 14.81
N LEU A 176 4.80 11.69 13.75
CA LEU A 176 6.04 12.29 13.28
C LEU A 176 6.19 13.68 13.90
N ASP A 177 7.21 13.85 14.75
CA ASP A 177 7.66 15.18 15.15
C ASP A 177 8.47 15.78 13.99
N THR A 178 7.84 16.68 13.24
CA THR A 178 8.47 17.33 12.07
C THR A 178 9.56 18.33 12.44
N ALA A 179 9.64 18.78 13.71
CA ALA A 179 10.69 19.70 14.14
C ALA A 179 12.00 18.95 14.38
N SER A 180 11.95 17.77 14.99
CA SER A 180 13.12 16.92 15.23
C SER A 180 13.37 15.88 14.13
N GLY A 181 12.38 15.61 13.28
CA GLY A 181 12.44 14.55 12.27
C GLY A 181 12.40 13.14 12.88
N THR A 182 11.66 12.96 13.98
CA THR A 182 11.64 11.70 14.74
C THR A 182 10.22 11.16 14.90
N LEU A 183 10.06 9.83 14.83
CA LEU A 183 8.85 9.15 15.28
C LEU A 183 8.74 9.09 16.81
N VAL A 184 7.55 9.43 17.30
CA VAL A 184 7.14 9.31 18.71
C VAL A 184 6.02 8.28 18.79
N ALA A 185 6.19 7.26 19.63
CA ALA A 185 5.15 6.25 19.82
C ALA A 185 3.91 6.86 20.48
N ASN A 186 2.72 6.41 20.05
CA ASN A 186 1.47 6.83 20.67
C ASN A 186 1.29 6.23 22.08
N ASP A 187 0.28 6.67 22.81
CA ASP A 187 -0.15 6.05 24.08
C ASP A 187 -1.64 5.62 24.02
N PRO A 188 -1.94 4.31 23.97
CA PRO A 188 -1.00 3.19 23.89
C PRO A 188 -0.28 3.13 22.52
N PRO A 189 0.92 2.52 22.45
CA PRO A 189 1.75 2.53 21.23
C PRO A 189 1.27 1.57 20.16
N ALA A 190 0.41 0.60 20.51
CA ALA A 190 -0.10 -0.40 19.59
C ALA A 190 -1.37 -1.06 20.12
N VAL A 191 -2.07 -1.74 19.21
CA VAL A 191 -3.13 -2.70 19.53
C VAL A 191 -2.74 -4.09 19.06
N THR A 192 -3.07 -5.10 19.86
CA THR A 192 -2.85 -6.52 19.52
C THR A 192 -4.02 -7.03 18.68
N THR A 193 -3.69 -7.76 17.62
CA THR A 193 -4.64 -8.44 16.74
C THR A 193 -4.85 -9.90 17.19
N ARG A 194 -5.67 -10.66 16.47
CA ARG A 194 -5.80 -12.10 16.77
C ARG A 194 -4.47 -12.81 16.51
N PRO A 195 -4.04 -13.76 17.36
CA PRO A 195 -2.83 -14.53 17.11
C PRO A 195 -2.88 -15.23 15.74
N GLY A 196 -1.85 -15.03 14.93
CA GLY A 196 -1.74 -15.58 13.57
C GLY A 196 -2.50 -14.78 12.51
N ALA A 197 -3.01 -13.59 12.82
CA ALA A 197 -3.69 -12.74 11.82
C ALA A 197 -2.68 -12.18 10.81
N GLY A 198 -1.55 -11.69 11.28
CA GLY A 198 -0.53 -11.05 10.45
C GLY A 198 -1.04 -9.77 9.77
N PRO A 199 -1.31 -8.69 10.52
CA PRO A 199 -1.83 -7.44 9.95
C PRO A 199 -0.85 -6.85 8.94
N ARG A 200 -1.37 -6.48 7.76
CA ARG A 200 -0.56 -6.17 6.57
C ARG A 200 -0.67 -4.72 6.15
N HIS A 201 -1.81 -4.32 5.57
CA HIS A 201 -2.06 -2.95 5.11
C HIS A 201 -3.26 -2.36 5.84
N VAL A 202 -3.32 -1.04 5.90
CA VAL A 202 -4.43 -0.29 6.50
C VAL A 202 -4.90 0.83 5.59
N ASP A 203 -6.20 1.04 5.51
CA ASP A 203 -6.78 2.24 4.92
C ASP A 203 -7.91 2.81 5.78
N PHE A 204 -8.17 4.11 5.64
CA PHE A 204 -9.05 4.89 6.49
C PHE A 204 -10.30 5.31 5.74
N HIS A 205 -11.45 5.26 6.40
CA HIS A 205 -12.67 5.83 5.84
C HIS A 205 -12.49 7.35 5.58
N PRO A 206 -12.95 7.89 4.44
CA PRO A 206 -12.67 9.27 4.04
C PRO A 206 -13.30 10.34 4.93
N GLY A 207 -14.43 10.04 5.58
CA GLY A 207 -15.17 11.01 6.41
C GLY A 207 -15.68 10.50 7.76
N GLN A 208 -15.33 9.27 8.16
CA GLN A 208 -15.81 8.66 9.40
C GLN A 208 -14.61 8.09 10.17
N PRO A 209 -14.69 7.96 11.50
CA PRO A 209 -13.57 7.55 12.35
C PRO A 209 -13.33 6.03 12.29
N TYR A 210 -13.14 5.49 11.09
CA TYR A 210 -12.92 4.05 10.85
C TYR A 210 -11.61 3.80 10.11
N ALA A 211 -10.89 2.77 10.56
CA ALA A 211 -9.73 2.22 9.89
C ALA A 211 -9.95 0.72 9.65
N TYR A 212 -9.53 0.23 8.49
CA TYR A 212 -9.67 -1.16 8.08
C TYR A 212 -8.29 -1.74 7.86
N VAL A 213 -7.96 -2.80 8.60
CA VAL A 213 -6.66 -3.48 8.51
C VAL A 213 -6.88 -4.84 7.86
N ILE A 214 -6.24 -5.09 6.73
CA ILE A 214 -6.25 -6.41 6.10
C ILE A 214 -5.15 -7.29 6.70
N ASN A 215 -5.50 -8.51 7.06
CA ASN A 215 -4.64 -9.47 7.74
C ASN A 215 -4.19 -10.56 6.76
N GLU A 216 -2.89 -10.68 6.55
CA GLU A 216 -2.26 -11.50 5.51
C GLU A 216 -2.49 -12.99 5.72
N LEU A 217 -2.27 -13.46 6.95
CA LEU A 217 -2.07 -14.88 7.24
C LEU A 217 -3.38 -15.62 7.49
N ASP A 218 -4.36 -14.96 8.12
CA ASP A 218 -5.68 -15.56 8.40
C ASP A 218 -6.76 -15.19 7.37
N SER A 219 -6.42 -14.39 6.35
CA SER A 219 -7.34 -13.92 5.31
C SER A 219 -8.58 -13.23 5.86
N THR A 220 -8.37 -12.24 6.74
CA THR A 220 -9.44 -11.42 7.32
C THR A 220 -9.20 -9.92 7.15
N ILE A 221 -10.24 -9.12 7.40
CA ILE A 221 -10.12 -7.68 7.66
C ILE A 221 -10.60 -7.43 9.09
N THR A 222 -9.81 -6.67 9.85
CA THR A 222 -10.23 -6.10 11.14
C THR A 222 -10.68 -4.66 10.93
N THR A 223 -11.89 -4.35 11.37
CA THR A 223 -12.40 -2.98 11.44
C THR A 223 -12.10 -2.38 12.81
N TYR A 224 -11.59 -1.15 12.82
CA TYR A 224 -11.33 -0.38 14.03
C TYR A 224 -12.12 0.93 14.01
N ARG A 225 -12.62 1.35 15.18
CA ARG A 225 -12.91 2.76 15.44
C ARG A 225 -11.58 3.45 15.71
N PHE A 226 -11.24 4.43 14.88
CA PHE A 226 -10.01 5.21 15.00
C PHE A 226 -10.31 6.56 15.64
N ASP A 227 -9.60 6.90 16.72
CA ASP A 227 -9.66 8.23 17.33
C ASP A 227 -8.67 9.17 16.61
N PRO A 228 -9.14 10.16 15.81
CA PRO A 228 -8.25 11.05 15.07
C PRO A 228 -7.57 12.12 15.95
N MET A 229 -7.95 12.22 17.23
CA MET A 229 -7.32 13.12 18.20
C MET A 229 -6.25 12.40 19.02
N GLN A 230 -6.49 11.14 19.39
CA GLN A 230 -5.61 10.36 20.26
C GLN A 230 -4.85 9.24 19.54
N GLY A 231 -5.12 8.98 18.25
CA GLY A 231 -4.49 7.91 17.48
C GLY A 231 -4.88 6.50 17.93
N GLN A 232 -5.91 6.36 18.76
CA GLN A 232 -6.29 5.07 19.34
C GLN A 232 -7.12 4.24 18.37
N LEU A 233 -6.85 2.93 18.33
CA LEU A 233 -7.59 1.95 17.55
C LEU A 233 -8.44 1.07 18.48
N LYS A 234 -9.75 1.05 18.32
CA LYS A 234 -10.64 0.14 19.06
C LYS A 234 -11.23 -0.90 18.10
N PRO A 235 -10.93 -2.20 18.24
CA PRO A 235 -11.44 -3.22 17.32
C PRO A 235 -12.97 -3.33 17.43
N LEU A 236 -13.63 -3.50 16.29
CA LEU A 236 -15.09 -3.59 16.17
C LEU A 236 -15.54 -4.92 15.56
N GLN A 237 -14.88 -5.37 14.50
CA GLN A 237 -15.27 -6.55 13.73
C GLN A 237 -14.02 -7.21 13.14
N VAL A 238 -14.06 -8.53 13.01
CA VAL A 238 -13.13 -9.29 12.16
C VAL A 238 -13.98 -10.11 11.20
N ILE A 239 -13.74 -9.97 9.89
CA ILE A 239 -14.52 -10.65 8.84
C ILE A 239 -13.58 -11.36 7.85
N PRO A 240 -13.89 -12.60 7.41
CA PRO A 240 -13.10 -13.29 6.39
C PRO A 240 -13.16 -12.59 5.02
N THR A 241 -12.07 -12.59 4.28
CA THR A 241 -11.99 -12.05 2.91
C THR A 241 -12.33 -13.08 1.84
N LEU A 242 -12.60 -14.33 2.22
CA LEU A 242 -12.84 -15.45 1.30
C LEU A 242 -14.31 -15.89 1.33
N PRO A 243 -14.84 -16.42 0.22
CA PRO A 243 -16.14 -17.05 0.26
C PRO A 243 -16.07 -18.30 1.17
N PRO A 244 -17.14 -18.62 1.92
CA PRO A 244 -17.14 -19.76 2.84
C PRO A 244 -16.85 -21.12 2.19
N SER A 245 -17.01 -21.22 0.87
CA SER A 245 -16.77 -22.43 0.08
C SER A 245 -15.32 -22.63 -0.34
N PHE A 246 -14.42 -21.66 -0.13
CA PHE A 246 -13.02 -21.78 -0.55
C PHE A 246 -12.18 -22.51 0.50
N THR A 247 -11.45 -23.54 0.07
CA THR A 247 -10.64 -24.40 0.94
C THR A 247 -9.16 -24.45 0.54
N GLY A 248 -8.73 -23.60 -0.40
CA GLY A 248 -7.34 -23.52 -0.85
C GLY A 248 -6.46 -22.66 0.07
N ASN A 249 -5.17 -22.61 -0.23
CA ASN A 249 -4.26 -21.66 0.41
C ASN A 249 -4.54 -20.24 -0.08
N ASN A 250 -4.50 -19.27 0.83
CA ASN A 250 -4.66 -17.87 0.49
C ASN A 250 -3.88 -16.99 1.46
N THR A 251 -3.38 -15.88 0.94
CA THR A 251 -2.91 -14.74 1.75
C THR A 251 -3.52 -13.47 1.19
N THR A 252 -3.86 -12.50 2.02
CA THR A 252 -4.34 -11.20 1.52
C THR A 252 -3.18 -10.29 1.14
N SER A 253 -3.45 -9.20 0.43
CA SER A 253 -2.42 -8.21 0.08
C SER A 253 -2.90 -6.78 0.30
N GLU A 254 -3.53 -6.17 -0.71
CA GLU A 254 -3.87 -4.76 -0.70
C GLU A 254 -5.26 -4.53 -0.10
N ILE A 255 -5.49 -3.34 0.47
CA ILE A 255 -6.81 -2.87 0.91
C ILE A 255 -7.01 -1.42 0.50
N ALA A 256 -8.20 -1.08 0.03
CA ALA A 256 -8.55 0.32 -0.22
C ALA A 256 -10.03 0.58 0.08
N VAL A 257 -10.29 1.73 0.70
CA VAL A 257 -11.63 2.29 0.86
C VAL A 257 -11.94 3.15 -0.37
N ALA A 258 -13.12 2.94 -0.97
CA ALA A 258 -13.58 3.82 -2.04
C ALA A 258 -13.61 5.29 -1.59
N PRO A 259 -13.37 6.26 -2.50
CA PRO A 259 -13.48 7.69 -2.18
C PRO A 259 -14.84 8.09 -1.59
N SER A 260 -15.91 7.35 -1.95
CA SER A 260 -17.25 7.54 -1.38
C SER A 260 -17.38 7.08 0.07
N GLY A 261 -16.44 6.29 0.59
CA GLY A 261 -16.50 5.65 1.91
C GLY A 261 -17.43 4.44 1.99
N ARG A 262 -18.29 4.21 0.98
CA ARG A 262 -19.35 3.20 1.02
C ARG A 262 -18.87 1.76 0.80
N PHE A 263 -17.66 1.58 0.28
CA PHE A 263 -17.13 0.26 -0.05
C PHE A 263 -15.66 0.12 0.37
N VAL A 264 -15.30 -1.10 0.79
CA VAL A 264 -13.92 -1.52 1.05
C VAL A 264 -13.58 -2.69 0.12
N TYR A 265 -12.44 -2.59 -0.54
CA TYR A 265 -11.89 -3.62 -1.40
C TYR A 265 -10.67 -4.25 -0.73
N GLY A 266 -10.50 -5.56 -0.89
CA GLY A 266 -9.30 -6.27 -0.43
C GLY A 266 -8.85 -7.30 -1.46
N SER A 267 -7.55 -7.52 -1.63
CA SER A 267 -7.06 -8.54 -2.57
C SER A 267 -6.66 -9.84 -1.89
N ASN A 268 -6.96 -10.96 -2.55
CA ASN A 268 -6.67 -12.32 -2.12
C ASN A 268 -5.72 -13.00 -3.11
N ARG A 269 -4.51 -13.36 -2.66
CA ARG A 269 -3.50 -14.10 -3.41
C ARG A 269 -3.67 -15.59 -3.14
N GLY A 270 -4.15 -16.34 -4.14
CA GLY A 270 -4.55 -17.74 -3.99
C GLY A 270 -5.99 -17.96 -4.46
N HIS A 271 -6.95 -17.22 -3.90
CA HIS A 271 -8.30 -17.13 -4.50
C HIS A 271 -8.32 -16.25 -5.77
N ASP A 272 -7.28 -15.43 -5.98
CA ASP A 272 -7.07 -14.56 -7.15
C ASP A 272 -8.30 -13.68 -7.43
N SER A 273 -8.75 -12.97 -6.38
CA SER A 273 -9.94 -12.13 -6.40
C SER A 273 -9.74 -10.81 -5.68
N ILE A 274 -10.55 -9.81 -6.01
CA ILE A 274 -10.86 -8.68 -5.12
C ILE A 274 -12.14 -8.99 -4.36
N VAL A 275 -12.08 -9.06 -3.02
CA VAL A 275 -13.27 -9.07 -2.17
C VAL A 275 -13.83 -7.65 -2.06
N ILE A 276 -15.16 -7.55 -2.05
CA ILE A 276 -15.90 -6.29 -2.03
C ILE A 276 -16.81 -6.31 -0.80
N PHE A 277 -16.66 -5.33 0.07
CA PHE A 277 -17.52 -5.12 1.23
C PHE A 277 -18.26 -3.79 1.12
N ALA A 278 -19.54 -3.79 1.50
CA ALA A 278 -20.29 -2.57 1.81
C ALA A 278 -19.99 -2.13 3.24
N VAL A 279 -19.87 -0.83 3.45
CA VAL A 279 -19.67 -0.21 4.76
C VAL A 279 -21.02 0.19 5.34
N ASP A 280 -21.33 -0.28 6.54
CA ASP A 280 -22.40 0.30 7.35
C ASP A 280 -21.94 1.65 7.91
N GLU A 281 -22.56 2.75 7.48
CA GLU A 281 -22.11 4.10 7.82
C GLU A 281 -22.15 4.39 9.33
N ALA A 282 -23.12 3.79 10.05
CA ALA A 282 -23.33 4.05 11.47
C ALA A 282 -22.31 3.33 12.36
N SER A 283 -21.98 2.08 12.05
CA SER A 283 -21.11 1.23 12.86
C SER A 283 -19.69 1.07 12.29
N GLY A 284 -19.49 1.33 11.00
CA GLY A 284 -18.28 1.03 10.25
C GLY A 284 -18.13 -0.46 9.90
N ALA A 285 -19.09 -1.31 10.27
CA ALA A 285 -19.01 -2.73 9.99
C ALA A 285 -19.06 -3.03 8.49
N LEU A 286 -18.37 -4.09 8.09
CA LEU A 286 -18.31 -4.58 6.72
C LEU A 286 -19.31 -5.71 6.49
N ALA A 287 -20.02 -5.67 5.36
CA ALA A 287 -20.90 -6.72 4.88
C ALA A 287 -20.48 -7.16 3.47
N PRO A 288 -20.35 -8.48 3.20
CA PRO A 288 -19.84 -8.96 1.91
C PRO A 288 -20.81 -8.66 0.77
N VAL A 289 -20.29 -8.09 -0.31
CA VAL A 289 -21.02 -7.85 -1.57
C VAL A 289 -20.67 -8.92 -2.60
N GLY A 290 -19.40 -9.31 -2.69
CA GLY A 290 -18.94 -10.31 -3.64
C GLY A 290 -17.42 -10.44 -3.70
N TRP A 291 -16.98 -11.34 -4.58
CA TRP A 291 -15.57 -11.64 -4.86
C TRP A 291 -15.38 -11.64 -6.37
N GLU A 292 -14.71 -10.63 -6.91
CA GLU A 292 -14.48 -10.51 -8.34
C GLU A 292 -13.15 -11.16 -8.73
N PRO A 293 -13.12 -12.15 -9.64
CA PRO A 293 -11.87 -12.71 -10.17
C PRO A 293 -11.03 -11.63 -10.86
N THR A 294 -9.74 -11.58 -10.55
CA THR A 294 -8.87 -10.50 -11.06
C THR A 294 -8.39 -10.69 -12.49
N GLN A 295 -8.82 -11.77 -13.15
CA GLN A 295 -8.42 -12.18 -14.49
C GLN A 295 -6.89 -12.32 -14.65
N GLY A 296 -6.22 -12.68 -13.55
CA GLY A 296 -4.81 -13.00 -13.47
C GLY A 296 -4.53 -13.71 -12.15
N LYS A 297 -3.25 -13.81 -11.79
CA LYS A 297 -2.80 -14.53 -10.59
C LYS A 297 -2.01 -13.63 -9.66
N THR A 298 -2.16 -13.86 -8.36
CA THR A 298 -1.47 -13.15 -7.29
C THR A 298 -1.70 -11.64 -7.41
N PRO A 299 -2.94 -11.16 -7.19
CA PRO A 299 -3.27 -9.73 -7.19
C PRO A 299 -2.62 -9.04 -6.00
N ARG A 300 -1.34 -8.69 -6.15
CA ARG A 300 -0.50 -8.17 -5.07
C ARG A 300 -0.85 -6.74 -4.72
N PHE A 301 -1.34 -5.98 -5.68
CA PHE A 301 -1.72 -4.60 -5.50
C PHE A 301 -2.91 -4.27 -6.37
N PHE A 302 -3.71 -3.32 -5.95
CA PHE A 302 -4.64 -2.64 -6.81
C PHE A 302 -4.74 -1.17 -6.42
N ALA A 303 -5.10 -0.32 -7.38
CA ALA A 303 -5.36 1.10 -7.11
C ALA A 303 -6.70 1.50 -7.71
N LEU A 304 -7.44 2.31 -6.97
CA LEU A 304 -8.52 3.12 -7.52
C LEU A 304 -7.90 4.34 -8.21
N ASP A 305 -8.48 4.75 -9.34
CA ASP A 305 -8.17 6.07 -9.88
C ASP A 305 -8.71 7.16 -8.94
N PRO A 306 -8.26 8.42 -9.06
CA PRO A 306 -8.67 9.50 -8.17
C PRO A 306 -10.19 9.73 -8.11
N SER A 307 -10.92 9.44 -9.19
CA SER A 307 -12.38 9.56 -9.21
C SER A 307 -13.10 8.37 -8.58
N GLY A 308 -12.41 7.24 -8.38
CA GLY A 308 -13.00 5.98 -7.94
C GLY A 308 -13.86 5.28 -9.01
N THR A 309 -13.80 5.73 -10.26
CA THR A 309 -14.54 5.15 -11.39
C THR A 309 -13.92 3.84 -11.86
N PHE A 310 -12.60 3.73 -11.75
CA PHE A 310 -11.82 2.57 -12.21
C PHE A 310 -10.96 2.01 -11.09
N LEU A 311 -10.84 0.68 -11.09
CA LEU A 311 -9.94 -0.08 -10.23
C LEU A 311 -8.99 -0.89 -11.11
N TYR A 312 -7.69 -0.76 -10.86
CA TYR A 312 -6.63 -1.41 -11.62
C TYR A 312 -5.95 -2.46 -10.74
N VAL A 313 -6.01 -3.72 -11.14
CA VAL A 313 -5.42 -4.83 -10.38
C VAL A 313 -4.09 -5.25 -10.99
N ALA A 314 -3.00 -5.12 -10.24
CA ALA A 314 -1.67 -5.62 -10.58
C ALA A 314 -1.54 -7.10 -10.18
N ASN A 315 -1.67 -7.99 -11.17
CA ASN A 315 -1.51 -9.43 -11.04
C ASN A 315 -0.02 -9.79 -11.23
N GLN A 316 0.68 -9.98 -10.12
CA GLN A 316 2.14 -10.17 -10.10
C GLN A 316 2.57 -11.35 -10.97
N ASP A 317 1.95 -12.51 -10.79
CA ASP A 317 2.45 -13.75 -11.40
C ASP A 317 1.96 -13.94 -12.84
N SER A 318 0.97 -13.14 -13.27
CA SER A 318 0.47 -13.12 -14.64
C SER A 318 1.03 -11.97 -15.49
N ASP A 319 1.89 -11.12 -14.93
CA ASP A 319 2.49 -9.97 -15.64
C ASP A 319 1.44 -9.05 -16.30
N THR A 320 0.36 -8.79 -15.58
CA THR A 320 -0.76 -7.98 -16.09
C THR A 320 -1.26 -6.97 -15.07
N ILE A 321 -1.73 -5.84 -15.58
CA ILE A 321 -2.63 -4.94 -14.88
C ILE A 321 -3.98 -5.01 -15.59
N VAL A 322 -5.03 -5.41 -14.87
CA VAL A 322 -6.41 -5.53 -15.41
C VAL A 322 -7.26 -4.38 -14.88
N CYS A 323 -8.01 -3.72 -15.77
CA CYS A 323 -8.87 -2.59 -15.41
C CYS A 323 -10.33 -3.03 -15.27
N PHE A 324 -10.94 -2.62 -14.15
CA PHE A 324 -12.36 -2.80 -13.84
C PHE A 324 -13.03 -1.44 -13.71
N ARG A 325 -14.25 -1.33 -14.23
CA ARG A 325 -15.15 -0.22 -13.91
C ARG A 325 -15.86 -0.53 -12.59
N VAL A 326 -15.90 0.44 -11.70
CA VAL A 326 -16.60 0.36 -10.42
C VAL A 326 -18.05 0.79 -10.61
N ASP A 327 -18.98 -0.11 -10.31
CA ASP A 327 -20.40 0.24 -10.17
C ASP A 327 -20.57 1.05 -8.87
N GLN A 328 -20.84 2.35 -9.01
CA GLN A 328 -20.88 3.27 -7.86
C GLN A 328 -22.05 3.01 -6.90
N ALA A 329 -23.11 2.33 -7.36
CA ALA A 329 -24.27 2.04 -6.54
C ALA A 329 -24.03 0.81 -5.65
N THR A 330 -23.36 -0.20 -6.20
CA THR A 330 -23.22 -1.54 -5.60
C THR A 330 -21.80 -1.90 -5.17
N GLY A 331 -20.79 -1.16 -5.63
CA GLY A 331 -19.37 -1.46 -5.43
C GLY A 331 -18.84 -2.59 -6.30
N LYS A 332 -19.68 -3.21 -7.13
CA LYS A 332 -19.26 -4.33 -7.99
C LYS A 332 -18.24 -3.89 -9.05
N LEU A 333 -17.35 -4.79 -9.39
CA LEU A 333 -16.29 -4.56 -10.37
C LEU A 333 -16.68 -5.22 -11.70
N LEU A 334 -16.68 -4.44 -12.78
CA LEU A 334 -17.01 -4.92 -14.12
C LEU A 334 -15.75 -4.87 -14.99
N PRO A 335 -15.26 -6.01 -15.52
CA PRO A 335 -14.06 -6.00 -16.33
C PRO A 335 -14.27 -5.17 -17.60
N THR A 336 -13.31 -4.30 -17.90
CA THR A 336 -13.37 -3.43 -19.08
C THR A 336 -12.86 -4.11 -20.36
N GLY A 337 -12.14 -5.23 -20.21
CA GLY A 337 -11.36 -5.85 -21.28
C GLY A 337 -10.00 -5.20 -21.50
N HIS A 338 -9.69 -4.09 -20.83
CA HIS A 338 -8.37 -3.46 -20.91
C HIS A 338 -7.36 -4.15 -20.00
N VAL A 339 -6.26 -4.59 -20.61
CA VAL A 339 -5.14 -5.28 -19.96
C VAL A 339 -3.83 -4.64 -20.39
N VAL A 340 -3.04 -4.22 -19.41
CA VAL A 340 -1.66 -3.74 -19.62
C VAL A 340 -0.71 -4.89 -19.29
N LYS A 341 0.20 -5.21 -20.21
CA LYS A 341 1.24 -6.21 -19.97
C LYS A 341 2.47 -5.52 -19.37
N THR A 342 2.89 -6.00 -18.22
CA THR A 342 4.08 -5.49 -17.51
C THR A 342 4.58 -6.57 -16.57
N GLY A 343 5.89 -6.78 -16.51
CA GLY A 343 6.46 -7.88 -15.73
C GLY A 343 6.28 -7.65 -14.23
N SER A 344 5.70 -8.63 -13.53
CA SER A 344 5.59 -8.69 -12.07
C SER A 344 5.24 -7.36 -11.38
N PRO A 345 4.12 -6.70 -11.76
CA PRO A 345 3.72 -5.43 -11.20
C PRO A 345 3.35 -5.59 -9.72
N SER A 346 3.76 -4.63 -8.91
CA SER A 346 3.57 -4.67 -7.45
C SER A 346 3.05 -3.38 -6.85
N SER A 347 3.04 -2.27 -7.59
CA SER A 347 2.38 -1.02 -7.17
C SER A 347 2.01 -0.16 -8.38
N ILE A 348 1.00 0.69 -8.22
CA ILE A 348 0.54 1.66 -9.22
C ILE A 348 0.28 2.98 -8.52
N VAL A 349 0.82 4.09 -9.04
CA VAL A 349 0.50 5.45 -8.58
C VAL A 349 0.19 6.35 -9.76
N PHE A 350 -0.86 7.18 -9.63
CA PHE A 350 -1.32 8.06 -10.69
C PHE A 350 -0.83 9.51 -10.49
N LEU A 351 -0.29 10.10 -11.57
CA LEU A 351 -0.07 11.53 -11.69
C LEU A 351 -1.29 12.18 -12.36
N TYR A 352 -1.95 13.07 -11.64
CA TYR A 352 -3.15 13.74 -12.12
C TYR A 352 -3.14 15.21 -11.72
N TRP A 353 -3.73 16.03 -12.58
CA TRP A 353 -3.92 17.45 -12.32
C TRP A 353 -5.29 17.62 -11.69
N ALA A 354 -5.34 18.24 -10.51
CA ALA A 354 -6.59 18.86 -10.09
C ALA A 354 -6.87 19.97 -11.12
N ALA A 355 -8.04 19.89 -11.77
CA ALA A 355 -8.50 20.92 -12.71
C ALA A 355 -8.76 22.24 -11.98
#